data_AF-A0A0Q8PLB9-F1
#
_entry.id   AF-A0A0Q8PLB9-F1
#
_cell.length_a   1.000
_cell.length_b   1.000
_cell.length_c   1.000
_cell.angle_alpha   90.00
_cell.angle_beta   90.00
_cell.angle_gamma   90.00
#
_symmetry.space_group_name_H-M   'P 1'
#
loop_
_entity.id
_entity.type
_entity.pdbx_description
1 polymer ?
#
loop_
_entity_poly.entity_id
_entity_poly.type
_entity_poly.pdbx_seq_one_letter_code
_entity_poly.pdbx_strand_id
1 'polypeptide(L)'
;MKSDIGTAVPTRRRPVQQRSQERYERLLDACAGLLDEVGANALTTKETAHRAEVPIGTLYQFFAGKEDLLAALAERNLERYLERLARRFDAETPPDVPSFVDLAVEEFVAMKRAVPGFGHLDFGLVDQLPAGVADDQHLLDRELDNNAAVALRLRTLGGGLFSGPGHPLALRVAMESADAVLKLAFRTDPDGDPALIAECKRLLRRYLTDPGA
;
A
#
# COMPACT_ATOMS: atom_id res chain seq x y z
N MET A 1 -46.49 -11.57 43.66
CA MET A 1 -45.48 -12.52 43.13
C MET A 1 -45.95 -12.89 41.73
N LYS A 2 -45.30 -12.55 40.61
CA LYS A 2 -43.99 -11.97 40.29
C LYS A 2 -44.16 -11.18 38.99
N SER A 3 -43.54 -10.02 38.92
CA SER A 3 -43.23 -9.32 37.68
C SER A 3 -42.33 -10.19 36.81
N ASP A 4 -42.52 -10.19 35.49
CA ASP A 4 -41.42 -10.48 34.56
C ASP A 4 -41.35 -9.38 33.51
N ILE A 5 -40.23 -8.66 33.62
CA ILE A 5 -39.82 -7.52 32.83
C ILE A 5 -39.21 -8.08 31.55
N GLY A 6 -39.81 -7.74 30.41
CA GLY A 6 -39.21 -8.00 29.10
C GLY A 6 -37.87 -7.28 28.99
N THR A 7 -36.79 -8.05 28.97
CA THR A 7 -35.43 -7.59 28.74
C THR A 7 -35.29 -7.09 27.30
N ALA A 8 -35.22 -5.77 27.14
CA ALA A 8 -34.81 -5.15 25.88
C ALA A 8 -33.32 -5.47 25.62
N VAL A 9 -33.06 -6.19 24.53
CA VAL A 9 -31.71 -6.44 24.01
C VAL A 9 -31.10 -5.11 23.55
N PRO A 10 -29.90 -4.72 24.01
CA PRO A 10 -29.28 -3.49 23.55
C PRO A 10 -28.93 -3.63 22.07
N THR A 11 -29.51 -2.76 21.25
CA THR A 11 -29.17 -2.57 19.84
C THR A 11 -27.66 -2.33 19.71
N ARG A 12 -26.98 -3.27 19.03
CA ARG A 12 -25.54 -3.23 18.71
C ARG A 12 -25.16 -1.86 18.13
N ARG A 13 -23.96 -1.38 18.44
CA ARG A 13 -23.29 -0.13 17.96
C ARG A 13 -23.15 0.03 16.42
N ARG A 14 -23.95 -0.66 15.60
CA ARG A 14 -23.93 -0.71 14.13
C ARG A 14 -25.10 0.08 13.55
N PRO A 15 -24.97 1.39 13.35
CA PRO A 15 -25.10 1.96 11.98
C PRO A 15 -24.13 3.14 11.68
N VAL A 16 -23.60 3.82 12.71
CA VAL A 16 -22.76 5.03 12.54
C VAL A 16 -21.35 4.65 12.11
N GLN A 17 -20.77 3.61 12.72
CA GLN A 17 -19.42 3.15 12.41
C GLN A 17 -19.31 2.65 10.95
N GLN A 18 -20.32 1.95 10.45
CA GLN A 18 -20.35 1.47 9.06
C GLN A 18 -20.43 2.63 8.07
N ARG A 19 -21.33 3.60 8.29
CA ARG A 19 -21.41 4.81 7.44
C ARG A 19 -20.14 5.64 7.49
N SER A 20 -19.46 5.68 8.64
CA SER A 20 -18.16 6.35 8.78
C SER A 20 -17.11 5.67 7.91
N GLN A 21 -17.03 4.34 7.96
CA GLN A 21 -16.11 3.55 7.13
C GLN A 21 -16.42 3.67 5.63
N GLU A 22 -17.69 3.64 5.23
CA GLU A 22 -18.10 3.84 3.83
C GLU A 22 -17.72 5.23 3.30
N ARG A 23 -17.82 6.27 4.14
CA ARG A 23 -17.36 7.62 3.76
C ARG A 23 -15.84 7.69 3.63
N TYR A 24 -15.12 7.05 4.56
CA TYR A 24 -13.67 6.97 4.53
C TYR A 24 -13.18 6.30 3.23
N GLU A 25 -13.74 5.14 2.89
CA GLU A 25 -13.37 4.44 1.63
C GLU A 25 -13.71 5.27 0.40
N ARG A 26 -14.90 5.90 0.34
CA ARG A 26 -15.24 6.78 -0.79
C ARG A 26 -14.28 7.96 -0.96
N LEU A 27 -13.77 8.52 0.14
CA LEU A 27 -12.77 9.58 0.08
C LEU A 27 -11.44 9.07 -0.51
N LEU A 28 -11.01 7.87 -0.11
CA LEU A 28 -9.80 7.25 -0.64
C LEU A 28 -9.95 6.81 -2.12
N ASP A 29 -11.13 6.33 -2.52
CA ASP A 29 -11.44 6.01 -3.92
C ASP A 29 -11.49 7.27 -4.80
N ALA A 30 -12.10 8.35 -4.30
CA ALA A 30 -12.10 9.64 -4.98
C ALA A 30 -10.68 10.21 -5.11
N CYS A 31 -9.86 10.08 -4.06
CA CYS A 31 -8.45 10.48 -4.08
C CYS A 31 -7.68 9.71 -5.16
N ALA A 32 -7.82 8.39 -5.18
CA ALA A 32 -7.19 7.52 -6.18
C ALA A 32 -7.58 7.88 -7.62
N GLY A 33 -8.87 8.09 -7.90
CA GLY A 33 -9.32 8.51 -9.23
C GLY A 33 -8.82 9.90 -9.64
N LEU A 34 -8.78 10.85 -8.70
CA LEU A 34 -8.24 12.18 -8.97
C LEU A 34 -6.73 12.17 -9.22
N LEU A 35 -5.99 11.25 -8.58
CA LEU A 35 -4.56 11.08 -8.87
C LEU A 35 -4.34 10.71 -10.34
N ASP A 36 -5.12 9.79 -10.90
CA ASP A 36 -5.02 9.43 -12.33
C ASP A 36 -5.45 10.58 -13.26
N GLU A 37 -6.39 11.42 -12.82
CA GLU A 37 -6.91 12.53 -13.64
C GLU A 37 -5.96 13.75 -13.66
N VAL A 38 -5.41 14.13 -12.50
CA VAL A 38 -4.72 15.43 -12.34
C VAL A 38 -3.34 15.32 -11.69
N GLY A 39 -2.93 14.12 -11.27
CA GLY A 39 -1.67 13.88 -10.56
C GLY A 39 -1.66 14.39 -9.11
N ALA A 40 -0.62 14.01 -8.37
CA ALA A 40 -0.51 14.34 -6.95
C ALA A 40 -0.43 15.86 -6.71
N ASN A 41 0.20 16.63 -7.61
CA ASN A 41 0.40 18.07 -7.42
C ASN A 41 -0.91 18.88 -7.44
N ALA A 42 -1.79 18.61 -8.42
CA ALA A 42 -3.02 19.38 -8.60
C ALA A 42 -4.19 18.91 -7.71
N LEU A 43 -4.08 17.72 -7.10
CA LEU A 43 -5.11 17.19 -6.21
C LEU A 43 -5.39 18.11 -5.01
N THR A 44 -6.67 18.38 -4.71
CA THR A 44 -7.09 19.16 -3.54
C THR A 44 -8.09 18.41 -2.68
N THR A 45 -8.07 18.62 -1.35
CA THR A 45 -9.03 18.01 -0.41
C THR A 45 -10.48 18.40 -0.73
N LYS A 46 -10.69 19.62 -1.23
CA LYS A 46 -12.01 20.11 -1.64
C LYS A 46 -12.58 19.30 -2.80
N GLU A 47 -11.79 19.06 -3.84
CA GLU A 47 -12.21 18.26 -4.99
C GLU A 47 -12.41 16.80 -4.62
N THR A 48 -11.54 16.23 -3.77
CA THR A 48 -11.73 14.86 -3.24
C THR A 48 -13.06 14.72 -2.49
N ALA A 49 -13.37 15.64 -1.57
CA ALA A 49 -14.63 15.61 -0.83
C ALA A 49 -15.86 15.72 -1.76
N HIS A 50 -15.77 16.63 -2.73
CA HIS A 50 -16.83 16.83 -3.73
C HIS A 50 -17.04 15.56 -4.56
N ARG A 51 -15.96 14.96 -5.10
CA ARG A 51 -16.02 13.74 -5.90
C ARG A 51 -16.52 12.53 -5.11
N ALA A 52 -16.15 12.43 -3.83
CA ALA A 52 -16.62 11.36 -2.95
C ALA A 52 -18.09 11.53 -2.53
N GLU A 53 -18.73 12.66 -2.85
CA GLU A 53 -20.03 13.06 -2.32
C GLU A 53 -20.06 13.02 -0.78
N VAL A 54 -19.00 13.56 -0.18
CA VAL A 54 -18.81 13.66 1.28
C VAL A 54 -18.67 15.13 1.65
N PRO A 55 -19.39 15.64 2.67
CA PRO A 55 -19.20 17.02 3.11
C PRO A 55 -17.73 17.30 3.46
N ILE A 56 -17.20 18.44 3.03
CA ILE A 56 -15.80 18.81 3.28
C ILE A 56 -15.45 18.80 4.78
N GLY A 57 -16.39 19.17 5.65
CA GLY A 57 -16.20 19.09 7.10
C GLY A 57 -16.03 17.65 7.62
N THR A 58 -16.62 16.65 6.95
CA THR A 58 -16.41 15.23 7.27
C THR A 58 -15.04 14.75 6.81
N LEU A 59 -14.52 15.23 5.65
CA LEU A 59 -13.14 14.93 5.25
C LEU A 59 -12.17 15.38 6.34
N TYR A 60 -12.31 16.61 6.84
CA TYR A 60 -11.43 17.15 7.89
C TYR A 60 -11.61 16.49 9.27
N GLN A 61 -12.65 15.66 9.47
CA GLN A 61 -12.75 14.80 10.65
C GLN A 61 -11.88 13.54 10.53
N PHE A 62 -11.56 13.12 9.31
CA PHE A 62 -10.71 11.96 9.04
C PHE A 62 -9.26 12.36 8.76
N PHE A 63 -9.06 13.47 8.04
CA PHE A 63 -7.75 13.86 7.52
C PHE A 63 -7.44 15.31 7.88
N ALA A 64 -6.27 15.57 8.45
CA ALA A 64 -5.83 16.93 8.77
C ALA A 64 -5.57 17.77 7.51
N GLY A 65 -5.23 17.13 6.40
CA GLY A 65 -4.85 17.78 5.16
C GLY A 65 -4.70 16.79 4.00
N LYS A 66 -4.12 17.27 2.89
CA LYS A 66 -3.87 16.46 1.69
C LYS A 66 -2.85 15.36 1.96
N GLU A 67 -1.84 15.67 2.75
CA GLU A 67 -0.74 14.79 3.12
C GLU A 67 -1.26 13.58 3.90
N ASP A 68 -2.14 13.82 4.88
CA ASP A 68 -2.78 12.78 5.69
C ASP A 68 -3.73 11.89 4.85
N LEU A 69 -4.43 12.50 3.88
CA LEU A 69 -5.22 11.77 2.90
C LEU A 69 -4.37 10.87 1.99
N LEU A 70 -3.21 11.36 1.53
CA LEU A 70 -2.29 10.57 0.70
C LEU A 70 -1.61 9.46 1.52
N ALA A 71 -1.18 9.75 2.75
CA ALA A 71 -0.64 8.74 3.67
C ALA A 71 -1.66 7.61 3.91
N ALA A 72 -2.91 7.95 4.19
CA ALA A 72 -3.98 6.97 4.35
C ALA A 72 -4.23 6.13 3.08
N LEU A 73 -4.13 6.73 1.89
CA LEU A 73 -4.26 5.99 0.64
C LEU A 73 -3.06 5.04 0.42
N ALA A 74 -1.84 5.48 0.72
CA ALA A 74 -0.63 4.65 0.64
C ALA A 74 -0.70 3.47 1.62
N GLU A 75 -1.14 3.69 2.86
CA GLU A 75 -1.34 2.63 3.85
C GLU A 75 -2.39 1.62 3.35
N ARG A 76 -3.55 2.08 2.86
CA ARG A 76 -4.58 1.19 2.28
C ARG A 76 -4.04 0.37 1.11
N ASN A 77 -3.20 0.97 0.28
CA ASN A 77 -2.56 0.29 -0.85
C ASN A 77 -1.61 -0.81 -0.35
N LEU A 78 -0.78 -0.52 0.66
CA LEU A 78 0.13 -1.48 1.27
C LEU A 78 -0.63 -2.63 1.96
N GLU A 79 -1.68 -2.32 2.73
CA GLU A 79 -2.54 -3.34 3.37
C GLU A 79 -3.13 -4.29 2.32
N ARG A 80 -3.73 -3.74 1.25
CA ARG A 80 -4.30 -4.55 0.16
C ARG A 80 -3.25 -5.41 -0.55
N TYR A 81 -2.04 -4.89 -0.75
CA TYR A 81 -0.92 -5.63 -1.31
C TYR A 81 -0.51 -6.80 -0.42
N LEU A 82 -0.29 -6.55 0.88
CA LEU A 82 0.11 -7.56 1.85
C LEU A 82 -0.98 -8.64 2.02
N GLU A 83 -2.25 -8.26 2.05
CA GLU A 83 -3.37 -9.22 2.13
C GLU A 83 -3.47 -10.13 0.90
N ARG A 84 -3.17 -9.62 -0.29
CA ARG A 84 -3.15 -10.43 -1.52
C ARG A 84 -1.93 -11.35 -1.55
N LEU A 85 -0.76 -10.82 -1.19
CA LEU A 85 0.47 -11.59 -1.11
C LEU A 85 0.35 -12.71 -0.08
N ALA A 86 -0.13 -12.43 1.13
CA ALA A 86 -0.35 -13.43 2.18
C ALA A 86 -1.25 -14.55 1.69
N ARG A 87 -2.40 -14.22 1.09
CA ARG A 87 -3.34 -15.23 0.55
C ARG A 87 -2.72 -16.14 -0.51
N ARG A 88 -1.88 -15.59 -1.40
CA ARG A 88 -1.20 -16.38 -2.43
C ARG A 88 -0.08 -17.22 -1.83
N PHE A 89 0.67 -16.65 -0.90
CA PHE A 89 1.80 -17.31 -0.25
C PHE A 89 1.36 -18.45 0.69
N ASP A 90 0.22 -18.31 1.37
CA ASP A 90 -0.38 -19.37 2.19
C ASP A 90 -0.73 -20.63 1.38
N ALA A 91 -0.88 -20.51 0.05
CA ALA A 91 -1.15 -21.63 -0.85
C ALA A 91 0.12 -22.34 -1.34
N GLU A 92 1.32 -21.80 -1.10
CA GLU A 92 2.58 -22.38 -1.54
C GLU A 92 3.05 -23.51 -0.61
N THR A 93 3.54 -24.62 -1.17
CA THR A 93 4.04 -25.75 -0.38
C THR A 93 5.14 -26.52 -1.13
N PRO A 94 6.40 -26.55 -0.65
CA PRO A 94 6.91 -25.83 0.53
C PRO A 94 7.12 -24.33 0.27
N PRO A 95 7.01 -23.47 1.29
CA PRO A 95 7.34 -22.05 1.14
C PRO A 95 8.85 -21.88 0.92
N ASP A 96 9.23 -21.04 -0.06
CA ASP A 96 10.61 -20.67 -0.32
C ASP A 96 10.77 -19.19 -0.70
N VAL A 97 12.01 -18.70 -0.62
CA VAL A 97 12.34 -17.31 -0.97
C VAL A 97 12.06 -17.00 -2.45
N PRO A 98 12.42 -17.87 -3.42
CA PRO A 98 12.11 -17.63 -4.83
C PRO A 98 10.63 -17.38 -5.12
N SER A 99 9.75 -18.22 -4.59
CA SER A 99 8.30 -18.12 -4.81
C SER A 99 7.74 -16.89 -4.11
N PHE A 100 8.20 -16.56 -2.90
CA PHE A 100 7.81 -15.32 -2.21
C PHE A 100 8.12 -14.08 -3.06
N VAL A 101 9.34 -14.01 -3.63
CA VAL A 101 9.77 -12.90 -4.48
C VAL A 101 8.94 -12.82 -5.76
N ASP A 102 8.70 -13.95 -6.44
CA ASP A 102 7.92 -13.98 -7.67
C ASP A 102 6.48 -13.49 -7.42
N LEU A 103 5.85 -13.96 -6.34
CA LEU A 103 4.51 -13.53 -5.93
C LEU A 103 4.46 -12.04 -5.55
N ALA A 104 5.43 -11.55 -4.79
CA ALA A 104 5.54 -10.16 -4.38
C ALA A 104 5.62 -9.22 -5.59
N VAL A 105 6.53 -9.51 -6.53
CA VAL A 105 6.68 -8.71 -7.76
C VAL A 105 5.42 -8.79 -8.64
N GLU A 106 4.79 -9.97 -8.74
CA GLU A 106 3.57 -10.13 -9.52
C GLU A 106 2.39 -9.36 -8.95
N GLU A 107 2.19 -9.37 -7.64
CA GLU A 107 1.13 -8.59 -7.00
C GLU A 107 1.35 -7.10 -7.18
N PHE A 108 2.58 -6.62 -7.03
CA PHE A 108 2.89 -5.21 -7.26
C PHE A 108 2.58 -4.79 -8.71
N VAL A 109 3.04 -5.58 -9.69
CA VAL A 109 2.79 -5.34 -11.12
C VAL A 109 1.29 -5.40 -11.43
N ALA A 110 0.56 -6.36 -10.87
CA ALA A 110 -0.89 -6.47 -11.04
C ALA A 110 -1.62 -5.24 -10.48
N MET A 111 -1.20 -4.74 -9.31
CA MET A 111 -1.75 -3.51 -8.74
C MET A 111 -1.42 -2.28 -9.58
N LYS A 112 -0.18 -2.15 -10.07
CA LYS A 112 0.24 -1.04 -10.93
C LYS A 112 -0.58 -0.94 -12.22
N ARG A 113 -1.04 -2.07 -12.76
CA ARG A 113 -1.87 -2.13 -13.98
C ARG A 113 -3.35 -1.88 -13.75
N ALA A 114 -3.87 -2.20 -12.56
CA ALA A 114 -5.32 -2.32 -12.35
C ALA A 114 -5.91 -1.42 -11.25
N VAL A 115 -5.09 -0.90 -10.34
CA VAL A 115 -5.55 -0.11 -9.20
C VAL A 115 -5.47 1.38 -9.53
N PRO A 116 -6.60 2.12 -9.50
CA PRO A 116 -6.59 3.56 -9.71
C PRO A 116 -5.64 4.28 -8.75
N GLY A 117 -4.97 5.32 -9.24
CA GLY A 117 -4.02 6.13 -8.48
C GLY A 117 -2.69 5.46 -8.16
N PHE A 118 -2.57 4.13 -8.30
CA PHE A 118 -1.35 3.39 -7.94
C PHE A 118 -0.15 3.74 -8.83
N GLY A 119 -0.41 4.28 -10.03
CA GLY A 119 0.60 4.88 -10.91
C GLY A 119 1.32 6.07 -10.26
N HIS A 120 0.58 6.88 -9.51
CA HIS A 120 1.01 8.14 -8.90
C HIS A 120 1.38 8.01 -7.42
N LEU A 121 0.74 7.08 -6.72
CA LEU A 121 0.93 6.81 -5.28
C LEU A 121 0.79 5.30 -5.03
N ASP A 122 1.90 4.60 -4.86
CA ASP A 122 1.92 3.18 -4.50
C ASP A 122 2.03 3.02 -2.97
N PHE A 123 3.23 2.76 -2.46
CA PHE A 123 3.58 2.75 -1.03
C PHE A 123 4.31 4.03 -0.64
N GLY A 124 4.58 4.89 -1.62
CA GLY A 124 5.03 6.27 -1.49
C GLY A 124 4.56 7.07 -2.70
N LEU A 125 4.89 8.37 -2.74
CA LEU A 125 4.66 9.16 -3.94
C LEU A 125 5.62 8.73 -5.06
N VAL A 126 5.05 8.50 -6.24
CA VAL A 126 5.80 8.17 -7.47
C VAL A 126 6.06 9.45 -8.28
N ASP A 127 5.08 10.35 -8.28
CA ASP A 127 5.21 11.67 -8.88
C ASP A 127 6.33 12.46 -8.20
N GLN A 128 7.14 13.16 -9.00
CA GLN A 128 8.08 14.13 -8.45
C GLN A 128 7.31 15.35 -7.94
N LEU A 129 7.35 15.57 -6.61
CA LEU A 129 6.92 16.83 -6.03
C LEU A 129 7.97 17.93 -6.32
N PRO A 130 7.55 19.20 -6.49
CA PRO A 130 8.46 20.33 -6.43
C PRO A 130 9.27 20.31 -5.13
N ALA A 131 10.53 20.72 -5.20
CA ALA A 131 11.40 20.80 -4.02
C ALA A 131 10.74 21.67 -2.91
N GLY A 132 10.64 21.13 -1.69
CA GLY A 132 10.13 21.84 -0.51
C GLY A 132 8.68 21.55 -0.12
N VAL A 133 8.01 20.59 -0.75
CA VAL A 133 6.74 20.03 -0.26
C VAL A 133 7.03 19.01 0.85
N ALA A 134 6.04 18.77 1.73
CA ALA A 134 6.11 17.93 2.94
C ALA A 134 6.73 16.54 2.74
N ASP A 135 7.09 15.90 3.84
CA ASP A 135 7.81 14.63 3.93
C ASP A 135 7.11 13.47 3.20
N ASP A 136 7.37 13.34 1.90
CA ASP A 136 6.87 12.28 1.03
C ASP A 136 7.59 10.94 1.24
N GLN A 137 8.70 10.97 1.97
CA GLN A 137 9.51 9.81 2.28
C GLN A 137 8.94 8.99 3.42
N HIS A 138 8.04 9.53 4.25
CA HIS A 138 7.54 8.94 5.50
C HIS A 138 6.00 8.89 5.56
N LEU A 139 5.37 8.42 4.48
CA LEU A 139 3.90 8.32 4.39
C LEU A 139 3.34 7.13 5.18
N LEU A 140 4.12 6.06 5.33
CA LEU A 140 3.68 4.83 6.01
C LEU A 140 4.06 4.77 7.50
N ASP A 141 5.17 5.41 7.85
CA ASP A 141 5.72 5.39 9.20
C ASP A 141 6.48 6.71 9.44
N ARG A 142 6.44 7.23 10.68
CA ARG A 142 7.04 8.52 11.02
C ARG A 142 8.56 8.44 11.23
N GLU A 143 9.09 7.24 11.48
CA GLU A 143 10.50 7.00 11.77
C GLU A 143 11.22 6.27 10.64
N LEU A 144 10.47 5.57 9.79
CA LEU A 144 11.02 4.78 8.68
C LEU A 144 10.60 5.39 7.35
N ASP A 145 11.57 5.54 6.44
CA ASP A 145 11.21 5.83 5.07
C ASP A 145 10.33 4.71 4.47
N ASN A 146 9.56 5.04 3.43
CA ASN A 146 8.55 4.15 2.84
C ASN A 146 9.13 2.78 2.46
N ASN A 147 10.32 2.73 1.85
CA ASN A 147 10.94 1.47 1.44
C ASN A 147 11.38 0.64 2.66
N ALA A 148 11.87 1.26 3.74
CA ALA A 148 12.11 0.58 5.01
C ALA A 148 10.83 0.04 5.64
N ALA A 149 9.75 0.82 5.64
CA ALA A 149 8.46 0.39 6.17
C ALA A 149 7.93 -0.84 5.41
N VAL A 150 7.96 -0.80 4.08
CA VAL A 150 7.55 -1.94 3.22
C VAL A 150 8.45 -3.16 3.46
N ALA A 151 9.77 -2.99 3.50
CA ALA A 151 10.70 -4.09 3.76
C ALA A 151 10.45 -4.76 5.13
N LEU A 152 10.15 -3.97 6.16
CA LEU A 152 9.80 -4.49 7.48
C LEU A 152 8.50 -5.30 7.44
N ARG A 153 7.45 -4.81 6.76
CA ARG A 153 6.17 -5.53 6.66
C ARG A 153 6.31 -6.84 5.86
N LEU A 154 7.07 -6.83 4.76
CA LEU A 154 7.37 -8.03 3.98
C LEU A 154 8.19 -9.05 4.77
N ARG A 155 9.14 -8.59 5.58
CA ARG A 155 9.88 -9.47 6.51
C ARG A 155 8.95 -10.17 7.48
N THR A 156 8.02 -9.42 8.07
CA THR A 156 7.02 -9.96 9.00
C THR A 156 6.14 -11.01 8.31
N LEU A 157 5.69 -10.74 7.07
CA LEU A 157 4.86 -11.66 6.29
C LEU A 157 5.61 -12.94 5.92
N GLY A 158 6.86 -12.84 5.44
CA GLY A 158 7.67 -14.01 5.09
C GLY A 158 8.18 -14.82 6.30
N GLY A 159 8.13 -14.24 7.50
CA GLY A 159 8.36 -14.93 8.77
C GLY A 159 9.69 -15.69 8.80
N GLY A 160 9.60 -17.02 8.88
CA GLY A 160 10.76 -17.92 8.97
C GLY A 160 11.75 -17.77 7.81
N LEU A 161 11.27 -17.44 6.61
CA LEU A 161 12.11 -17.25 5.41
C LEU A 161 13.14 -16.13 5.58
N PHE A 162 12.81 -15.10 6.37
CA PHE A 162 13.62 -13.89 6.51
C PHE A 162 14.07 -13.64 7.96
N SER A 163 14.26 -14.73 8.70
CA SER A 163 14.61 -14.71 10.13
C SER A 163 16.11 -14.54 10.39
N GLY A 164 16.98 -14.91 9.44
CA GLY A 164 18.43 -14.82 9.59
C GLY A 164 18.96 -13.38 9.70
N PRO A 165 20.12 -13.16 10.32
CA PRO A 165 20.63 -11.83 10.69
C PRO A 165 20.93 -10.90 9.50
N GLY A 166 21.25 -11.44 8.32
CA GLY A 166 21.48 -10.65 7.10
C GLY A 166 20.20 -10.17 6.40
N HIS A 167 19.06 -10.81 6.67
CA HIS A 167 17.81 -10.54 5.96
C HIS A 167 17.23 -9.13 6.15
N PRO A 168 17.31 -8.47 7.32
CA PRO A 168 16.80 -7.10 7.45
C PRO A 168 17.44 -6.14 6.46
N LEU A 169 18.77 -6.15 6.35
CA LEU A 169 19.49 -5.30 5.40
C LEU A 169 19.27 -5.78 3.97
N ALA A 170 19.29 -7.09 3.73
CA ALA A 170 19.06 -7.63 2.39
C ALA A 170 17.66 -7.29 1.86
N LEU A 171 16.61 -7.37 2.68
CA LEU A 171 15.26 -6.96 2.27
C LEU A 171 15.18 -5.47 1.98
N ARG A 172 15.87 -4.62 2.76
CA ARG A 172 15.94 -3.19 2.48
C ARG A 172 16.57 -2.92 1.12
N VAL A 173 17.75 -3.50 0.85
CA VAL A 173 18.46 -3.35 -0.44
C VAL A 173 17.65 -3.94 -1.59
N ALA A 174 17.01 -5.09 -1.38
CA ALA A 174 16.11 -5.71 -2.34
C ALA A 174 14.94 -4.78 -2.67
N MET A 175 14.38 -4.07 -1.68
CA MET A 175 13.29 -3.13 -1.90
C MET A 175 13.70 -1.92 -2.73
N GLU A 176 14.83 -1.30 -2.42
CA GLU A 176 15.38 -0.20 -3.24
C GLU A 176 15.65 -0.66 -4.68
N SER A 177 16.18 -1.87 -4.83
CA SER A 177 16.47 -2.46 -6.15
C SER A 177 15.20 -2.74 -6.93
N ALA A 178 14.19 -3.32 -6.28
CA ALA A 178 12.90 -3.63 -6.89
C ALA A 178 12.21 -2.36 -7.36
N ASP A 179 12.14 -1.34 -6.50
CA ASP A 179 11.53 -0.04 -6.79
C ASP A 179 12.19 0.61 -8.02
N ALA A 180 13.53 0.69 -8.05
CA ALA A 180 14.26 1.28 -9.17
C ALA A 180 14.04 0.54 -10.49
N VAL A 181 14.11 -0.80 -10.48
CA VAL A 181 13.96 -1.61 -11.71
C VAL A 181 12.51 -1.63 -12.20
N LEU A 182 11.53 -1.68 -11.30
CA LEU A 182 10.11 -1.64 -11.67
C LEU A 182 9.72 -0.25 -12.18
N LYS A 183 10.20 0.83 -11.56
CA LYS A 183 10.07 2.20 -12.11
C LYS A 183 10.64 2.29 -13.53
N LEU A 184 11.80 1.68 -13.78
CA LEU A 184 12.36 1.60 -15.12
C LEU A 184 11.48 0.80 -16.09
N ALA A 185 10.90 -0.32 -15.65
CA ALA A 185 10.02 -1.16 -16.47
C ALA A 185 8.77 -0.39 -16.93
N PHE A 186 8.09 0.31 -16.00
CA PHE A 186 6.88 1.07 -16.30
C PHE A 186 7.12 2.39 -17.05
N ARG A 187 8.34 2.95 -16.96
CA ARG A 187 8.75 4.07 -17.82
C ARG A 187 9.00 3.64 -19.27
N THR A 188 9.40 2.39 -19.47
CA THR A 188 9.73 1.84 -20.80
C THR A 188 8.47 1.37 -21.52
N ASP A 189 7.54 0.76 -20.79
CA ASP A 189 6.26 0.24 -21.29
C ASP A 189 5.16 0.58 -20.27
N PRO A 190 4.02 1.18 -20.66
CA PRO A 190 2.91 1.47 -19.75
C PRO A 190 2.38 0.25 -18.98
N ASP A 191 2.46 -0.95 -19.57
CA ASP A 191 2.10 -2.21 -18.91
C ASP A 191 3.27 -2.84 -18.14
N GLY A 192 4.45 -2.22 -18.17
CA GLY A 192 5.68 -2.69 -17.55
C GLY A 192 6.43 -3.68 -18.44
N ASP A 193 7.64 -3.31 -18.84
CA ASP A 193 8.48 -4.10 -19.74
C ASP A 193 8.71 -5.52 -19.15
N PRO A 194 8.30 -6.58 -19.88
CA PRO A 194 8.33 -7.94 -19.34
C PRO A 194 9.76 -8.47 -19.11
N ALA A 195 10.75 -8.02 -19.89
CA ALA A 195 12.13 -8.41 -19.71
C ALA A 195 12.73 -7.76 -18.45
N LEU A 196 12.45 -6.48 -18.21
CA LEU A 196 12.88 -5.79 -16.99
C LEU A 196 12.22 -6.37 -15.73
N ILE A 197 10.93 -6.72 -15.79
CA ILE A 197 10.24 -7.41 -14.68
C ILE A 197 10.88 -8.78 -14.40
N ALA A 198 11.19 -9.55 -15.45
CA ALA A 198 11.86 -10.85 -15.30
C ALA A 198 13.27 -10.70 -14.69
N GLU A 199 14.01 -9.67 -15.08
CA GLU A 199 15.32 -9.35 -14.51
C GLU A 199 15.23 -8.90 -13.05
N CYS A 200 14.23 -8.10 -12.68
CA CYS A 200 13.94 -7.75 -11.29
C CYS A 200 13.76 -9.01 -10.43
N LYS A 201 12.86 -9.91 -10.84
CA LYS A 201 12.66 -11.21 -10.17
C LYS A 201 13.96 -12.01 -10.07
N ARG A 202 14.73 -12.11 -11.16
CA ARG A 202 15.99 -12.86 -11.17
C ARG A 202 17.01 -12.29 -10.17
N LEU A 203 17.16 -10.96 -10.13
CA LEU A 203 18.05 -10.25 -9.22
C LEU A 203 17.66 -10.51 -7.76
N LEU A 204 16.39 -10.28 -7.42
CA LEU A 204 15.89 -10.40 -6.05
C LEU A 204 15.95 -11.83 -5.52
N ARG A 205 15.56 -12.82 -6.32
CA ARG A 205 15.64 -14.25 -5.94
C ARG A 205 17.06 -14.65 -5.58
N ARG A 206 18.03 -14.29 -6.43
CA ARG A 206 19.44 -14.62 -6.18
C ARG A 206 19.99 -13.92 -4.95
N TYR A 207 19.67 -12.64 -4.79
CA TYR A 207 20.17 -11.84 -3.68
C TYR A 207 19.61 -12.26 -2.32
N LEU A 208 18.34 -12.66 -2.26
CA LEU A 208 17.66 -13.01 -1.01
C LEU A 208 17.81 -14.48 -0.60
N THR A 209 18.23 -15.38 -1.50
CA THR A 209 18.41 -16.81 -1.18
C THR A 209 19.68 -17.06 -0.34
N ASP A 210 20.69 -16.19 -0.48
CA ASP A 210 21.93 -16.25 0.31
C ASP A 210 22.33 -14.84 0.77
N PRO A 211 21.61 -14.25 1.73
CA PRO A 211 21.88 -12.90 2.21
C PRO A 211 23.07 -12.93 3.16
N GLY A 212 24.27 -13.04 2.58
CA GLY A 212 25.53 -13.06 3.28
C GLY A 212 25.86 -14.41 3.91
N ALA A 213 26.59 -15.23 3.15
CA ALA A 213 27.73 -15.97 3.72
C ALA A 213 28.73 -15.00 4.40
#